data_AF-A0A956ANP1-F1
#
_entry.id   AF-A0A956ANP1-F1
#
_cell.length_a   1.000
_cell.length_b   1.000
_cell.length_c   1.000
_cell.angle_alpha   90.00
_cell.angle_beta   90.00
_cell.angle_gamma   90.00
#
_symmetry.space_group_name_H-M   'P 1'
#
loop_
_entity.id
_entity.type
_entity.pdbx_description
1 polymer ?
#
loop_
_entity_poly.entity_id
_entity_poly.type
_entity_poly.pdbx_seq_one_letter_code
_entity_poly.pdbx_strand_id
1 'polypeptide(L)'
;MLPILSGCTLLVADDPIRCVAQPGEPDPCPRARVCVSGFCVPAPECMPTTELCNGIDDDCDSNVDEGHDDDGDGFTWCGGGRVNEVDCDDAR
;
A
#
# COMPACT_ATOMS: atom_id res chain seq x y z
N MET A 1 24.64 -42.81 23.97
CA MET A 1 23.20 -42.53 24.15
C MET A 1 23.08 -41.12 24.69
N LEU A 2 22.90 -40.11 23.83
CA LEU A 2 22.32 -38.79 24.12
C LEU A 2 22.18 -38.04 22.78
N PRO A 3 20.97 -37.90 22.21
CA PRO A 3 20.78 -37.14 20.98
C PRO A 3 20.73 -35.65 21.31
N ILE A 4 21.62 -34.86 20.71
CA ILE A 4 21.52 -33.39 20.68
C ILE A 4 20.42 -33.03 19.69
N LEU A 5 19.20 -32.89 20.20
CA LEU A 5 18.12 -32.20 19.50
C LEU A 5 18.51 -30.73 19.41
N SER A 6 19.08 -30.34 18.27
CA SER A 6 19.28 -28.95 17.88
C SER A 6 17.90 -28.31 17.69
N GLY A 7 17.32 -27.84 18.79
CA GLY A 7 16.08 -27.09 18.77
C GLY A 7 16.32 -25.73 18.11
N CYS A 8 15.88 -25.57 16.87
CA CYS A 8 15.61 -24.25 16.35
C CYS A 8 14.44 -23.68 17.16
N THR A 9 14.73 -22.76 18.07
CA THR A 9 13.70 -21.92 18.69
C THR A 9 13.18 -21.03 17.58
N LEU A 10 11.94 -21.28 17.15
CA LEU A 10 11.16 -20.32 16.39
C LEU A 10 10.91 -19.14 17.35
N LEU A 11 11.78 -18.14 17.32
CA LEU A 11 11.39 -16.83 17.80
C LEU A 11 10.30 -16.39 16.82
N VAL A 12 9.04 -16.60 17.21
CA VAL A 12 7.94 -15.79 16.68
C VAL A 12 8.31 -14.40 17.15
N ALA A 13 9.03 -13.70 16.29
CA ALA A 13 9.40 -12.33 16.48
C ALA A 13 8.09 -11.54 16.52
N ASP A 14 7.58 -11.28 17.73
CA ASP A 14 6.74 -10.12 18.01
C ASP A 14 7.51 -8.80 17.75
N ASP A 15 8.71 -8.87 17.17
CA ASP A 15 9.41 -7.72 16.63
C ASP A 15 8.55 -7.05 15.55
N PRO A 16 8.28 -5.73 15.69
CA PRO A 16 7.48 -5.02 14.73
C PRO A 16 8.13 -5.08 13.34
N ILE A 17 7.34 -5.46 12.33
CA ILE A 17 7.80 -5.54 10.94
C ILE A 17 8.28 -4.15 10.53
N ARG A 18 9.53 -4.04 10.08
CA ARG A 18 10.09 -2.79 9.56
C ARG A 18 9.70 -2.60 8.11
N CYS A 19 9.51 -1.35 7.72
CA CYS A 19 9.13 -0.99 6.36
C CYS A 19 9.77 0.34 5.94
N VAL A 20 9.84 0.58 4.63
CA VAL A 20 10.25 1.85 4.03
C VAL A 20 9.27 2.15 2.91
N ALA A 21 8.41 3.15 3.10
CA ALA A 21 7.52 3.61 2.04
C ALA A 21 8.35 4.33 0.97
N GLN A 22 8.19 3.93 -0.29
CA GLN A 22 8.76 4.62 -1.44
C GLN A 22 7.65 5.39 -2.17
N PRO A 23 7.90 6.62 -2.65
CA PRO A 23 6.90 7.35 -3.42
C PRO A 23 6.52 6.58 -4.69
N GLY A 24 5.23 6.30 -4.88
CA GLY A 24 4.70 5.63 -6.08
C GLY A 24 4.93 4.13 -6.15
N GLU A 25 5.25 3.48 -5.03
CA GLU A 25 5.32 2.01 -4.90
C GLU A 25 4.29 1.56 -3.84
N PRO A 26 3.59 0.42 -4.03
CA PRO A 26 2.62 -0.10 -3.08
C PRO A 26 3.20 -0.31 -1.67
N ASP A 27 2.34 -0.27 -0.65
CA ASP A 27 2.76 -0.45 0.73
C ASP A 27 3.46 -1.82 0.91
N PRO A 28 4.69 -1.85 1.46
CA PRO A 28 5.48 -3.07 1.58
C PRO A 28 5.01 -3.99 2.73
N CYS A 29 3.99 -3.60 3.48
CA CYS A 29 3.46 -4.36 4.60
C CYS A 29 2.46 -5.43 4.15
N PRO A 30 2.38 -6.57 4.86
CA PRO A 30 1.38 -7.59 4.60
C PRO A 30 -0.04 -7.07 4.91
N ARG A 31 -1.06 -7.70 4.29
CA ARG A 31 -2.49 -7.33 4.37
C ARG A 31 -2.95 -6.80 5.75
N ALA A 32 -3.81 -5.77 5.72
CA ALA A 32 -4.38 -5.10 6.89
C ALA A 32 -3.34 -4.41 7.81
N ARG A 33 -2.21 -3.99 7.24
CA ARG A 33 -1.18 -3.18 7.92
C ARG A 33 -0.72 -2.08 6.98
N VAL A 34 -0.17 -1.01 7.56
CA VAL A 34 0.34 0.16 6.84
C VAL A 34 1.69 0.57 7.41
N CYS A 35 2.58 1.06 6.54
CA CYS A 35 3.90 1.51 6.91
C CYS A 35 3.87 2.92 7.55
N VAL A 36 3.93 2.99 8.89
CA VAL A 36 3.95 4.26 9.64
C VAL A 36 5.23 4.37 10.46
N SER A 37 5.97 5.46 10.28
CA SER A 37 7.21 5.74 11.01
C SER A 37 8.23 4.59 10.97
N GLY A 38 8.29 3.86 9.84
CA GLY A 38 9.24 2.77 9.61
C GLY A 38 8.81 1.40 10.16
N PHE A 39 7.55 1.27 10.59
CA PHE A 39 6.99 0.02 11.07
C PHE A 39 5.59 -0.26 10.48
N CYS A 40 5.30 -1.52 10.19
CA CYS A 40 3.97 -1.97 9.81
C CYS A 40 3.08 -2.01 11.05
N VAL A 41 2.24 -0.98 11.20
CA VAL A 41 1.22 -0.93 12.24
C VAL A 41 -0.08 -1.54 11.70
N PRO A 42 -0.97 -2.08 12.54
CA PRO A 42 -2.33 -2.39 12.11
C PRO A 42 -2.89 -1.14 11.43
N ALA A 43 -3.39 -1.29 10.22
CA ALA A 43 -4.10 -0.19 9.61
C ALA A 43 -5.19 0.24 10.61
N PRO A 44 -5.30 1.53 11.01
CA PRO A 44 -6.60 1.99 11.49
C PRO A 44 -7.55 1.54 10.38
N GLU A 45 -8.61 0.80 10.71
CA GLU A 45 -9.54 0.22 9.72
C GLU A 45 -9.61 1.17 8.56
N CYS A 46 -8.90 0.86 7.48
CA CYS A 46 -8.75 1.79 6.39
C CYS A 46 -10.18 1.84 5.87
N MET A 47 -10.87 2.93 6.18
CA MET A 47 -12.29 3.03 5.97
C MET A 47 -12.41 3.44 4.53
N PRO A 48 -12.80 2.53 3.63
CA PRO A 48 -12.82 2.83 2.21
C PRO A 48 -13.71 4.05 1.99
N THR A 49 -13.13 5.11 1.46
CA THR A 49 -13.82 6.32 1.06
C THR A 49 -13.69 6.50 -0.45
N THR A 50 -14.20 7.61 -0.99
CA THR A 50 -13.98 7.93 -2.40
C THR A 50 -12.54 8.38 -2.58
N GLU A 51 -11.84 7.76 -3.54
CA GLU A 51 -10.51 8.18 -3.98
C GLU A 51 -10.44 9.69 -4.21
N LEU A 52 -9.53 10.36 -3.50
CA LEU A 52 -9.15 11.74 -3.77
C LEU A 52 -7.73 11.74 -4.30
N CYS A 53 -7.44 12.54 -5.34
CA CYS A 53 -6.07 12.67 -5.86
C CYS A 53 -5.18 13.45 -4.86
N ASN A 54 -4.80 12.81 -3.76
CA ASN A 54 -4.13 13.42 -2.60
C ASN A 54 -2.83 12.71 -2.20
N GLY A 55 -2.46 11.63 -2.91
CA GLY A 55 -1.27 10.82 -2.61
C GLY A 55 -1.49 9.72 -1.58
N ILE A 56 -2.74 9.39 -1.25
CA ILE A 56 -3.16 8.40 -0.26
C ILE A 56 -4.16 7.44 -0.94
N ASP A 57 -4.04 6.15 -0.61
CA ASP A 57 -5.05 5.12 -0.89
C ASP A 57 -6.24 5.35 0.05
N ASP A 58 -7.26 6.07 -0.43
CA ASP A 58 -8.45 6.51 0.32
C ASP A 58 -9.53 5.42 0.34
N ASP A 59 -9.54 4.51 -0.63
CA ASP A 59 -10.47 3.38 -0.77
C ASP A 59 -9.91 2.01 -0.32
N CYS A 60 -8.63 2.00 0.04
CA CYS A 60 -7.92 0.91 0.69
C CYS A 60 -7.79 -0.35 -0.19
N ASP A 61 -7.81 -0.20 -1.50
CA ASP A 61 -7.74 -1.29 -2.46
C ASP A 61 -6.30 -1.69 -2.83
N SER A 62 -5.31 -1.06 -2.18
CA SER A 62 -3.85 -1.21 -2.38
C SER A 62 -3.29 -0.54 -3.62
N ASN A 63 -4.07 0.32 -4.26
CA ASN A 63 -3.62 1.20 -5.31
C ASN A 63 -3.82 2.66 -4.83
N VAL A 64 -2.98 3.58 -5.29
CA VAL A 64 -2.96 4.97 -4.80
C VAL A 64 -3.38 5.91 -5.92
N ASP A 65 -4.43 6.69 -5.66
CA ASP A 65 -4.93 7.72 -6.57
C ASP A 65 -5.37 7.12 -7.93
N GLU A 66 -6.21 6.09 -7.89
CA GLU A 66 -6.63 5.33 -9.08
C GLU A 66 -7.71 6.01 -9.92
N GLY A 67 -8.27 7.12 -9.45
CA GLY A 67 -9.15 8.00 -10.22
C GLY A 67 -10.24 7.30 -11.05
N HIS A 68 -10.65 7.94 -12.13
CA HIS A 68 -11.51 7.36 -13.16
C HIS A 68 -10.76 7.37 -14.50
N ASP A 69 -11.08 6.39 -15.34
CA ASP A 69 -10.62 6.22 -16.74
C ASP A 69 -11.89 5.92 -17.55
N ASP A 70 -12.62 6.98 -17.89
CA ASP A 70 -13.91 6.99 -18.58
C ASP A 70 -13.75 6.68 -20.08
N ASP A 71 -12.60 7.01 -20.68
CA ASP A 71 -12.33 6.81 -22.12
C ASP A 71 -11.54 5.53 -22.46
N GLY A 72 -10.90 4.91 -21.46
CA GLY A 72 -10.24 3.62 -21.52
C GLY A 72 -8.85 3.65 -22.15
N ASP A 73 -8.17 4.80 -22.17
CA ASP A 73 -6.83 4.94 -22.75
C ASP A 73 -5.69 4.50 -21.81
N GLY A 74 -6.02 4.25 -20.54
CA GLY A 74 -5.13 3.77 -19.50
C GLY A 74 -4.47 4.87 -18.67
N PHE A 75 -4.89 6.12 -18.81
CA PHE A 75 -4.55 7.22 -17.92
C PHE A 75 -5.78 7.60 -17.08
N THR A 76 -5.60 7.77 -15.78
CA THR A 76 -6.70 8.14 -14.89
C THR A 76 -6.69 9.64 -14.63
N TRP A 77 -7.83 10.24 -14.30
CA TRP A 77 -7.91 11.65 -13.87
C TRP A 77 -6.92 12.00 -12.73
N CYS A 78 -6.60 11.04 -11.87
CA CYS A 78 -5.62 11.23 -10.80
C CYS A 78 -4.18 10.90 -11.20
N GLY A 79 -3.96 10.25 -12.35
CA GLY A 79 -2.64 9.91 -12.88
C GLY A 79 -1.79 9.05 -11.93
N GLY A 80 -2.42 8.19 -11.11
CA GLY A 80 -1.72 7.40 -10.09
C GLY A 80 -0.90 8.26 -9.10
N GLY A 81 -1.38 9.47 -8.80
CA GLY A 81 -0.73 10.42 -7.91
C GLY A 81 0.42 11.20 -8.54
N ARG A 82 0.61 11.10 -9.86
CA ARG A 82 1.66 11.81 -10.59
C ARG A 82 1.05 12.91 -11.44
N VAL A 83 1.37 14.16 -11.11
CA VAL A 83 0.92 15.37 -11.85
C VAL A 83 1.20 15.38 -13.36
N ASN A 84 2.09 14.51 -13.84
CA ASN A 84 2.44 14.39 -15.27
C ASN A 84 1.75 13.22 -15.98
N GLU A 85 0.99 12.41 -15.25
CA GLU A 85 0.21 11.27 -15.76
C GLU A 85 -1.30 11.53 -15.58
N VAL A 86 -1.68 12.73 -15.13
CA VAL A 86 -3.07 13.19 -15.01
C VAL A 86 -3.69 13.27 -16.40
N ASP A 87 -4.73 12.47 -16.63
CA ASP A 87 -5.55 12.58 -17.81
C ASP A 87 -6.53 13.75 -17.70
N CYS A 88 -6.48 14.67 -18.66
CA CYS A 88 -7.37 15.82 -18.73
C CYS A 88 -8.45 15.65 -19.81
N ASP A 89 -8.46 14.52 -20.51
CA ASP A 89 -9.35 14.19 -21.62
C ASP A 89 -10.29 13.02 -21.40
N ASP A 90 -10.32 12.43 -20.20
CA ASP A 90 -11.25 11.42 -19.63
C ASP A 90 -12.71 11.42 -20.15
N ALA A 91 -13.23 12.55 -20.66
CA ALA A 91 -14.56 12.64 -21.29
C ALA A 91 -14.59 12.58 -22.85
N ARG A 92 -13.49 12.29 -23.57
CA ARG A 92 -13.42 12.42 -25.04
C ARG A 92 -12.55 11.44 -25.82
#